data_AF-A0A0B7BD52-F1
#
_entry.id   AF-A0A0B7BD52-F1
#
_cell.length_a   1.000
_cell.length_b   1.000
_cell.length_c   1.000
_cell.angle_alpha   90.00
_cell.angle_beta   90.00
_cell.angle_gamma   90.00
#
_symmetry.space_group_name_H-M   'P 1'
#
loop_
_entity.id
_entity.type
_entity.pdbx_description
1 polymer ?
#
loop_
_entity_poly.entity_id
_entity_poly.type
_entity_poly.pdbx_seq_one_letter_code
_entity_poly.pdbx_strand_id
1 'polypeptide(L)'
;FDYSSSGRPGFKCISSNYPTREEQYCFFRMYLRASGKTDITQSDLASMFRETNTFALHSHFLWGVWAMVQAQTSSIDFDYAAYARNRFETYLRVKKNLLNMFADDCS
;
A
#
# COMPACT_ATOMS: atom_id res chain seq x y z
N PHE A 1 1.40 3.20 7.53
CA PHE A 1 0.50 3.56 8.64
C PHE A 1 1.07 2.94 9.89
N ASP A 2 1.31 3.76 10.91
CA ASP A 2 1.80 3.32 12.21
C ASP A 2 0.67 3.49 13.23
N TYR A 3 0.38 2.44 14.00
CA TYR A 3 -0.70 2.38 14.98
C TYR A 3 -0.19 2.35 16.43
N SER A 4 1.12 2.46 16.64
CA SER A 4 1.73 2.48 17.98
C SER A 4 1.51 3.79 18.76
N SER A 5 0.76 4.74 18.17
CA SER A 5 0.52 6.05 18.78
C SER A 5 -0.54 5.95 19.87
N SER A 6 -0.19 6.35 21.09
CA SER A 6 -1.08 6.31 22.26
C SER A 6 -2.11 7.44 22.31
N GLY A 7 -2.03 8.43 21.41
CA GLY A 7 -2.95 9.57 21.35
C GLY A 7 -3.75 9.63 20.05
N ARG A 8 -4.89 10.32 20.09
CA ARG A 8 -5.70 10.63 18.90
C ARG A 8 -4.84 11.31 17.83
N PRO A 9 -4.91 10.94 16.53
CA PRO A 9 -5.96 10.14 15.88
C PRO A 9 -5.86 8.61 16.02
N GLY A 10 -4.92 8.08 16.82
CA GLY A 10 -4.71 6.63 16.97
C GLY A 10 -3.90 6.01 15.82
N PHE A 11 -3.39 6.82 14.90
CA PHE A 11 -2.49 6.39 13.83
C PHE A 11 -1.61 7.54 13.33
N LYS A 12 -0.52 7.19 12.64
CA LYS A 12 0.30 8.11 11.84
C LYS A 12 0.38 7.62 10.40
N CYS A 13 0.10 8.52 9.46
CA CYS A 13 0.31 8.27 8.04
C CYS A 13 1.63 8.92 7.60
N ILE A 14 2.68 8.10 7.45
CA ILE A 14 4.01 8.54 7.02
C ILE A 14 4.23 8.04 5.59
N SER A 15 4.03 8.90 4.60
CA SER A 15 4.16 8.53 3.18
C SER A 15 5.58 8.16 2.78
N SER A 16 6.60 8.78 3.42
CA SER A 16 8.02 8.49 3.18
C SER A 16 8.44 7.07 3.60
N ASN A 17 7.63 6.37 4.38
CA ASN A 17 7.90 4.99 4.79
C ASN A 17 7.33 3.97 3.79
N TYR A 18 6.77 4.40 2.66
CA TYR A 18 6.36 3.48 1.61
C TYR A 18 7.62 2.89 0.95
N PRO A 19 7.71 1.56 0.76
CA PRO A 19 8.93 0.94 0.28
C PRO A 19 9.26 1.36 -1.15
N THR A 20 10.53 1.67 -1.38
CA THR A 20 11.12 1.93 -2.69
C THR A 20 11.03 0.71 -3.62
N ARG A 21 11.26 0.89 -4.92
CA ARG A 21 11.25 -0.21 -5.89
C ARG A 21 12.30 -1.26 -5.51
N GLU A 22 13.47 -0.82 -5.07
CA GLU A 22 14.60 -1.65 -4.67
C GLU A 22 14.27 -2.50 -3.44
N GLU A 23 13.63 -1.90 -2.43
CA GLU A 23 13.17 -2.59 -1.22
C GLU A 23 12.06 -3.60 -1.55
N GLN A 24 11.10 -3.24 -2.39
CA GLN A 24 10.06 -4.16 -2.87
C GLN A 24 10.68 -5.34 -3.63
N TYR A 25 11.63 -5.09 -4.52
CA TYR A 25 12.33 -6.14 -5.27
C TYR A 25 13.14 -7.05 -4.34
N CYS A 26 13.74 -6.49 -3.29
CA CYS A 26 14.41 -7.28 -2.25
C CYS A 26 13.43 -8.25 -1.59
N PHE A 27 12.27 -7.75 -1.17
CA PHE A 27 11.21 -8.58 -0.61
C PHE A 27 10.72 -9.65 -1.58
N PHE A 28 10.42 -9.30 -2.84
CA PHE A 28 9.96 -10.26 -3.86
C PHE A 28 11.00 -11.36 -4.12
N ARG A 29 12.29 -11.02 -4.19
CA ARG A 29 13.36 -12.03 -4.34
C ARG A 29 13.35 -13.03 -3.18
N MET A 30 13.26 -12.53 -1.94
CA MET A 30 13.22 -13.41 -0.77
C MET A 30 11.95 -14.27 -0.75
N TYR A 31 10.80 -13.66 -1.05
CA TYR A 31 9.51 -14.35 -1.09
C TYR A 31 9.47 -15.48 -2.13
N LEU A 32 9.93 -15.21 -3.36
CA LEU A 32 9.97 -16.19 -4.44
C LEU A 32 10.94 -17.33 -4.14
N ARG A 33 12.11 -17.04 -3.55
CA ARG A 33 13.05 -18.07 -3.09
C ARG A 33 12.42 -18.96 -2.02
N ALA A 34 11.77 -18.36 -1.03
CA ALA A 34 11.09 -19.10 0.03
C ALA A 34 9.93 -19.95 -0.51
N SER A 35 9.32 -19.53 -1.61
CA SER A 35 8.28 -20.27 -2.33
C SER A 35 8.83 -21.38 -3.26
N GLY A 36 10.15 -21.60 -3.26
CA GLY A 36 10.83 -22.67 -4.00
C GLY A 36 11.26 -22.31 -5.42
N LYS A 37 11.11 -21.05 -5.85
CA LYS A 37 11.59 -20.60 -7.16
C LYS A 37 13.09 -20.32 -7.11
N THR A 38 13.86 -21.03 -7.94
CA THR A 38 15.33 -20.93 -8.00
C THR A 38 15.81 -19.87 -8.98
N ASP A 39 15.23 -19.83 -10.19
CA ASP A 39 15.62 -18.92 -11.27
C ASP A 39 14.72 -17.69 -11.31
N ILE A 40 14.98 -16.74 -10.41
CA ILE A 40 14.22 -15.49 -10.32
C ILE A 40 14.78 -14.50 -11.33
N THR A 41 13.98 -14.18 -12.33
CA THR A 41 14.33 -13.25 -13.40
C THR A 41 13.90 -11.82 -13.07
N GLN A 42 14.41 -10.84 -13.81
CA GLN A 42 13.90 -9.47 -13.72
C GLN A 42 12.44 -9.35 -14.15
N SER A 43 11.98 -10.20 -15.08
CA SER A 43 10.58 -10.23 -15.51
C SER A 43 9.64 -10.66 -14.36
N ASP A 44 10.05 -11.66 -13.56
CA ASP A 44 9.30 -12.09 -12.38
C ASP A 44 9.13 -10.94 -11.38
N LEU A 45 10.24 -10.21 -11.10
CA LEU A 45 10.21 -9.08 -10.17
C LEU A 45 9.36 -7.92 -10.69
N ALA A 46 9.46 -7.60 -11.99
CA ALA A 46 8.63 -6.58 -12.61
C ALA A 46 7.14 -6.95 -12.59
N SER A 47 6.80 -8.22 -12.82
CA SER A 47 5.43 -8.72 -12.74
C SER A 47 4.88 -8.60 -11.32
N MET A 48 5.63 -9.07 -10.32
CA MET A 48 5.25 -8.95 -8.91
C MET A 48 5.08 -7.51 -8.48
N PHE A 49 5.93 -6.60 -8.97
CA PHE A 49 5.83 -5.18 -8.69
C PHE A 49 4.53 -4.59 -9.23
N ARG A 50 4.20 -4.85 -10.50
CA ARG A 50 2.94 -4.36 -11.10
C ARG A 50 1.71 -4.89 -10.35
N GLU A 51 1.69 -6.17 -10.06
CA GLU A 51 0.59 -6.82 -9.34
C GLU A 51 0.44 -6.25 -7.94
N THR A 52 1.51 -6.27 -7.13
CA THR A 52 1.48 -5.84 -5.73
C THR A 52 1.07 -4.38 -5.59
N ASN A 53 1.61 -3.49 -6.43
CA ASN A 53 1.24 -2.08 -6.38
C ASN A 53 -0.20 -1.84 -6.86
N THR A 54 -0.72 -2.66 -7.79
CA THR A 54 -2.14 -2.62 -8.15
C THR A 54 -3.02 -3.04 -6.97
N PHE A 55 -2.64 -4.07 -6.23
CA PHE A 55 -3.36 -4.48 -5.02
C PHE A 55 -3.23 -3.47 -3.86
N ALA A 56 -2.15 -2.67 -3.83
CA ALA A 56 -2.05 -1.56 -2.87
C ALA A 56 -3.19 -0.54 -3.06
N LEU A 57 -3.60 -0.26 -4.31
CA LEU A 57 -4.78 0.56 -4.59
C LEU A 57 -6.06 -0.05 -4.01
N HIS A 58 -6.29 -1.33 -4.27
CA HIS A 58 -7.45 -2.05 -3.74
C HIS A 58 -7.47 -2.00 -2.21
N SER A 59 -6.32 -2.21 -1.57
CA SER A 59 -6.18 -2.08 -0.12
C SER A 59 -6.52 -0.69 0.36
N HIS A 60 -6.01 0.39 -0.26
CA HIS A 60 -6.35 1.75 0.16
C HIS A 60 -7.86 2.02 0.05
N PHE A 61 -8.50 1.61 -1.03
CA PHE A 61 -9.95 1.77 -1.20
C PHE A 61 -10.74 0.97 -0.16
N LEU A 62 -10.46 -0.32 -0.02
CA LEU A 62 -11.15 -1.23 0.90
C LEU A 62 -11.14 -0.70 2.33
N TRP A 63 -9.96 -0.34 2.83
CA TRP A 63 -9.79 0.14 4.20
C TRP A 63 -10.31 1.57 4.39
N GLY A 64 -10.38 2.37 3.32
CA GLY A 64 -11.08 3.66 3.34
C GLY A 64 -12.59 3.48 3.56
N VAL A 65 -13.20 2.55 2.83
CA VAL A 65 -14.62 2.19 2.99
C VAL A 65 -14.89 1.59 4.37
N TRP A 66 -14.08 0.62 4.80
CA TRP A 66 -14.19 0.04 6.14
C TRP A 66 -14.19 1.12 7.23
N ALA A 67 -13.29 2.10 7.13
CA ALA A 67 -13.21 3.17 8.11
C ALA A 67 -14.40 4.13 8.08
N MET A 68 -14.99 4.41 6.91
CA MET A 68 -16.24 5.19 6.85
C MET A 68 -17.38 4.51 7.60
N VAL A 69 -17.50 3.18 7.49
CA VAL A 69 -18.49 2.41 8.25
C VAL A 69 -18.18 2.45 9.74
N GLN A 70 -16.91 2.24 10.13
CA GLN A 70 -16.49 2.25 11.53
C GLN A 70 -16.65 3.62 12.20
N ALA A 71 -16.55 4.72 11.46
CA ALA A 71 -16.79 6.06 11.98
C ALA A 71 -18.21 6.26 12.54
N GLN A 72 -19.17 5.41 12.15
CA GLN A 72 -20.55 5.45 12.62
C GLN A 72 -20.88 4.37 13.66
N THR A 73 -20.09 3.30 13.73
CA THR A 73 -20.45 2.08 14.48
C THR A 73 -19.48 1.69 15.58
N SER A 74 -18.24 2.15 15.53
CA SER A 74 -17.19 1.74 16.48
C SER A 74 -17.20 2.57 17.76
N SER A 75 -16.94 1.92 18.89
CA SER A 75 -16.71 2.55 20.20
C SER A 75 -15.23 2.75 20.53
N ILE A 76 -14.32 2.31 19.65
CA ILE A 76 -12.87 2.45 19.84
C ILE A 76 -12.48 3.92 19.65
N ASP A 77 -11.65 4.46 20.55
CA ASP A 77 -11.09 5.82 20.43
C ASP A 77 -10.02 5.87 19.32
N PHE A 78 -10.50 6.01 18.09
CA PHE A 78 -9.71 6.07 16.87
C PHE A 78 -10.39 7.01 15.88
N ASP A 79 -9.62 7.87 15.20
CA ASP A 79 -10.20 8.82 14.26
C ASP A 79 -10.44 8.19 12.89
N TYR A 80 -11.52 7.42 12.79
CA TYR A 80 -11.89 6.69 11.58
C TYR A 80 -12.16 7.60 10.37
N ALA A 81 -12.70 8.80 10.60
CA ALA A 81 -12.95 9.77 9.53
C ALA A 81 -11.63 10.31 8.96
N ALA A 82 -10.68 10.69 9.82
CA ALA A 82 -9.35 11.09 9.40
C ALA A 82 -8.61 9.93 8.71
N TYR A 83 -8.78 8.70 9.20
CA TYR A 83 -8.19 7.53 8.59
C TYR A 83 -8.72 7.27 7.19
N ALA A 84 -10.05 7.26 7.01
CA ALA A 84 -10.69 7.10 5.71
C ALA A 84 -10.16 8.12 4.69
N ARG A 85 -10.07 9.40 5.09
CA ARG A 85 -9.50 10.47 4.26
C ARG A 85 -8.06 10.16 3.83
N ASN A 86 -7.19 9.82 4.78
CA ASN A 86 -5.79 9.48 4.49
C ASN A 86 -5.67 8.27 3.54
N ARG A 87 -6.55 7.27 3.69
CA ARG A 87 -6.58 6.10 2.80
C ARG A 87 -6.97 6.48 1.37
N PHE A 88 -8.01 7.29 1.19
CA PHE A 88 -8.44 7.74 -0.15
C PHE A 88 -7.45 8.71 -0.80
N GLU A 89 -6.87 9.65 -0.05
CA GLU A 89 -5.81 10.52 -0.57
C GLU A 89 -4.59 9.72 -1.03
N THR A 90 -4.21 8.69 -0.26
CA THR A 90 -3.12 7.78 -0.65
C THR A 90 -3.49 6.95 -1.87
N TYR A 91 -4.72 6.45 -1.98
CA TYR A 91 -5.22 5.77 -3.19
C TYR A 91 -5.02 6.64 -4.43
N LEU A 92 -5.46 7.91 -4.39
CA LEU A 92 -5.36 8.83 -5.52
C LEU A 92 -3.89 9.10 -5.89
N ARG A 93 -3.03 9.31 -4.90
CA ARG A 93 -1.59 9.52 -5.10
C ARG A 93 -0.91 8.30 -5.73
N VAL A 94 -1.13 7.11 -5.18
CA VAL A 94 -0.53 5.86 -5.68
C VAL A 94 -1.06 5.55 -7.09
N LYS A 95 -2.35 5.80 -7.36
CA LYS A 95 -2.94 5.58 -8.69
C LYS A 95 -2.26 6.44 -9.74
N LYS A 96 -2.05 7.72 -9.45
CA LYS A 96 -1.34 8.64 -10.34
C LYS A 96 0.09 8.16 -10.61
N ASN A 97 0.83 7.75 -9.57
CA ASN A 97 2.20 7.29 -9.71
C ASN A 97 2.30 5.98 -10.52
N LEU A 98 1.36 5.05 -10.34
CA LEU A 98 1.34 3.79 -11.08
C LEU A 98 1.04 3.97 -12.55
N LEU A 99 0.08 4.84 -12.88
CA LEU A 99 -0.23 5.15 -14.28
C LEU A 99 0.96 5.76 -15.01
N ASN A 100 1.71 6.66 -14.34
CA ASN A 100 2.94 7.22 -14.90
C ASN A 100 4.01 6.13 -15.13
N MET A 101 4.26 5.29 -14.13
CA MET A 101 5.24 4.20 -14.25
C MET A 101 4.89 3.22 -15.38
N PHE A 102 3.60 2.90 -15.59
CA PHE A 102 3.20 2.02 -16.70
C PHE A 102 3.32 2.69 -18.07
N ALA A 103 3.22 4.01 -18.15
CA ALA A 103 3.46 4.74 -19.39
C ALA A 103 4.95 4.77 -19.74
N ASP A 104 5.82 4.94 -18.74
CA ASP A 104 7.28 4.96 -18.92
C ASP A 104 7.82 3.59 -19.38
N ASP A 105 7.25 2.48 -18.89
CA ASP A 105 7.63 1.12 -19.33
C ASP A 105 7.22 0.80 -20.79
N CYS A 106 6.36 1.62 -21.42
CA CYS A 106 5.97 1.51 -22.83
C CYS A 106 6.78 2.41 -23.77
N SER A 107 7.68 3.23 -23.24
CA SER A 107 8.50 4.22 -23.96
C SER A 107 9.90 3.70 -24.24
#